data_AF-A0A8B3KEC8-F1
#
_entry.id   AF-A0A8B3KEC8-F1
#
_cell.length_a   1.000
_cell.length_b   1.000
_cell.length_c   1.000
_cell.angle_alpha   90.00
_cell.angle_beta   90.00
_cell.angle_gamma   90.00
#
_symmetry.space_group_name_H-M   'P 1'
#
loop_
_entity.id
_entity.type
_entity.pdbx_description
1 polymer ?
#
loop_
_entity_poly.entity_id
_entity_poly.type
_entity_poly.pdbx_seq_one_letter_code
_entity_poly.pdbx_strand_id
1 'polypeptide(L)'
;MILFADYNTPYLFAISFVLLIGLLEILALICGHMLSGALDAHLDHYDSITTGHISQALHYLNIGRLPALVVLCLLAGFFGLIGILLQHACIMVWQSPLSNLFVVPVSLLFTIIAVHYTGKIVAPWIPRDHSSAITEEEYIGSMALITGHQATSGNPCEGKLTDQFGQIHYLLLEPEEGKFFTKGDKVLIICRLSATRYLAENNPWPQIL
;
A
#
# COMPACT_ATOMS: atom_id res chain seq x y z
N MET A 1 9.28 42.09 -1.58
CA MET A 1 8.36 40.93 -1.67
C MET A 1 8.46 40.15 -0.37
N ILE A 2 7.41 40.15 0.47
CA ILE A 2 7.40 39.50 1.81
C ILE A 2 7.71 38.00 1.76
N LEU A 3 7.39 37.33 0.65
CA LEU A 3 7.58 35.89 0.51
C LEU A 3 9.07 35.48 0.53
N PHE A 4 9.94 36.23 -0.17
CA PHE A 4 11.38 35.92 -0.32
C PHE A 4 12.26 36.51 0.79
N ALA A 5 11.69 36.76 1.96
CA ALA A 5 12.47 37.24 3.10
C ALA A 5 13.31 36.12 3.72
N ASP A 6 14.46 36.47 4.32
CA ASP A 6 15.42 35.51 4.90
C ASP A 6 14.79 34.59 5.94
N TYR A 7 13.79 35.07 6.68
CA TYR A 7 13.09 34.28 7.67
C TYR A 7 12.22 33.16 7.06
N ASN A 8 11.81 33.26 5.78
CA ASN A 8 11.03 32.22 5.10
C ASN A 8 11.90 31.16 4.41
N THR A 9 13.22 31.30 4.45
CA THR A 9 14.17 30.41 3.75
C THR A 9 13.97 28.91 4.02
N PRO A 10 13.78 28.40 5.26
CA PRO A 10 13.60 26.96 5.47
C PRO A 10 12.31 26.44 4.84
N TYR A 11 11.25 27.24 4.82
CA TYR A 11 9.94 26.86 4.29
C TYR A 11 9.93 26.90 2.76
N LEU A 12 10.57 27.91 2.17
CA LEU A 12 10.76 27.99 0.72
C LEU A 12 11.65 26.86 0.20
N PHE A 13 12.70 26.51 0.95
CA PHE A 13 13.52 25.34 0.64
C PHE A 13 12.67 24.06 0.62
N ALA A 14 11.82 23.85 1.62
CA ALA A 14 10.94 22.68 1.67
C ALA A 14 9.97 22.62 0.47
N ILE A 15 9.33 23.74 0.11
CA ILE A 15 8.45 23.80 -1.06
C ILE A 15 9.23 23.55 -2.36
N SER A 16 10.40 24.16 -2.51
CA SER A 16 11.27 23.93 -3.67
C SER A 16 11.70 22.47 -3.79
N PHE A 17 11.99 21.83 -2.66
CA PHE A 17 12.33 20.41 -2.60
C PHE A 17 11.17 19.52 -3.06
N VAL A 18 9.94 19.82 -2.66
CA VAL A 18 8.74 19.12 -3.16
C VAL A 18 8.59 19.28 -4.68
N LEU A 19 8.78 20.49 -5.20
CA LEU A 19 8.71 20.74 -6.64
C LEU A 19 9.80 19.98 -7.41
N LEU A 20 11.01 19.90 -6.86
CA LEU A 20 12.12 19.14 -7.44
C LEU A 20 11.79 17.65 -7.49
N ILE A 21 11.30 17.09 -6.38
CA ILE A 21 10.89 15.67 -6.32
C ILE A 21 9.77 15.40 -7.33
N GLY A 22 8.75 16.26 -7.39
CA GLY A 22 7.64 16.11 -8.33
C GLY A 22 8.10 16.17 -9.79
N LEU A 23 9.03 17.08 -10.12
CA LEU A 23 9.64 17.15 -11.44
C LEU A 23 10.42 15.87 -11.77
N LEU A 24 11.21 15.37 -10.83
CA LEU A 24 11.99 14.14 -11.02
C LEU A 24 11.08 12.92 -11.18
N GLU A 25 9.98 12.83 -10.44
CA GLU A 25 8.98 11.77 -10.61
C GLU A 25 8.33 11.84 -11.99
N ILE A 26 7.95 13.03 -12.47
CA ILE A 26 7.39 13.21 -13.81
C ILE A 26 8.39 12.75 -14.89
N LEU A 27 9.66 13.10 -14.76
CA LEU A 27 10.71 12.65 -15.67
C LEU A 27 10.90 11.13 -15.63
N ALA A 28 10.89 10.54 -14.43
CA ALA A 28 10.96 9.09 -14.27
C ALA A 28 9.78 8.40 -14.98
N LEU A 29 8.56 8.93 -14.81
CA LEU A 29 7.35 8.40 -15.45
C LEU A 29 7.42 8.46 -16.97
N ILE A 30 7.98 9.54 -17.54
CA ILE A 30 8.22 9.65 -19.00
C ILE A 30 9.20 8.58 -19.48
N CYS A 31 10.20 8.24 -18.67
CA CYS A 31 11.15 7.16 -18.93
C CYS A 31 10.60 5.76 -18.59
N GLY A 32 9.33 5.63 -18.21
CA GLY A 32 8.70 4.36 -17.83
C GLY A 32 9.13 3.81 -16.47
N HIS A 33 9.71 4.65 -15.60
CA HIS A 33 10.13 4.29 -14.25
C HIS A 33 9.23 4.97 -13.20
N MET A 34 9.13 4.38 -12.01
CA MET A 34 8.46 4.97 -10.84
C MET A 34 9.47 5.13 -9.71
N LEU A 35 9.90 6.36 -9.40
CA LEU A 35 10.85 6.57 -8.30
C LEU A 35 10.19 6.28 -6.95
N SER A 36 8.91 6.60 -6.82
CA SER A 36 8.08 6.25 -5.66
C SER A 36 8.18 4.76 -5.32
N GLY A 37 8.01 3.87 -6.31
CA GLY A 37 8.13 2.42 -6.11
C GLY A 37 9.55 1.96 -5.79
N ALA A 38 10.59 2.56 -6.39
CA ALA A 38 11.98 2.22 -6.08
C ALA A 38 12.37 2.62 -4.64
N LEU A 39 11.83 3.75 -4.15
CA LEU A 39 12.05 4.21 -2.79
C LEU A 39 11.33 3.33 -1.77
N ASP A 40 10.09 2.93 -2.05
CA ASP A 40 9.31 2.03 -1.19
C ASP A 40 10.01 0.67 -1.02
N ALA A 41 10.49 0.08 -2.12
CA ALA A 41 11.23 -1.19 -2.06
C ALA A 41 12.50 -1.11 -1.19
N HIS A 42 13.18 0.04 -1.17
CA HIS A 42 14.34 0.25 -0.32
C HIS A 42 13.97 0.41 1.15
N LEU A 43 12.85 1.07 1.44
CA LEU A 43 12.37 1.31 2.81
C LEU A 43 11.82 0.03 3.46
N ASP A 44 11.10 -0.80 2.72
CA ASP A 44 10.60 -2.09 3.21
C ASP A 44 11.75 -3.02 3.65
N HIS A 45 12.88 -2.97 2.94
CA HIS A 45 14.08 -3.71 3.33
C HIS A 45 14.62 -3.24 4.69
N TYR A 46 14.57 -1.93 4.97
CA TYR A 46 15.02 -1.37 6.24
C TYR A 46 14.04 -1.63 7.39
N ASP A 47 12.72 -1.50 7.19
CA ASP A 47 11.72 -1.72 8.25
C ASP A 47 11.80 -3.13 8.82
N SER A 48 12.17 -4.13 8.00
CA SER A 48 12.41 -5.51 8.44
C SER A 48 13.58 -5.68 9.44
N ILE A 49 14.49 -4.71 9.50
CA ILE A 49 15.73 -4.75 10.31
C ILE A 49 15.60 -3.86 11.57
N THR A 50 14.74 -2.83 11.56
CA THR A 50 14.61 -1.90 12.70
C THR A 50 13.49 -2.34 13.66
N THR A 51 13.84 -2.58 14.93
CA THR A 51 12.87 -2.95 15.97
C THR A 51 12.39 -1.75 16.78
N GLY A 52 11.07 -1.66 17.00
CA GLY A 52 10.44 -0.95 18.12
C GLY A 52 9.89 0.44 17.81
N HIS A 53 10.72 1.48 17.89
CA HIS A 53 10.23 2.87 17.98
C HIS A 53 10.19 3.64 16.66
N ILE A 54 11.14 3.37 15.76
CA ILE A 54 11.21 4.04 14.45
C ILE A 54 10.09 3.52 13.54
N SER A 55 9.90 2.21 13.48
CA SER A 55 8.80 1.58 12.75
C SER A 55 7.42 2.12 13.19
N GLN A 56 7.21 2.31 14.49
CA GLN A 56 5.95 2.87 15.01
C GLN A 56 5.74 4.34 14.60
N ALA A 57 6.80 5.15 14.54
CA ALA A 57 6.73 6.52 14.05
C ALA A 57 6.47 6.57 12.53
N LEU A 58 7.09 5.68 11.75
CA LEU A 58 6.88 5.57 10.30
C LEU A 58 5.43 5.14 10.00
N HIS A 59 4.92 4.13 10.70
CA HIS A 59 3.53 3.71 10.58
C HIS A 59 2.55 4.82 10.98
N TYR A 60 2.87 5.62 12.01
CA TYR A 60 2.07 6.78 12.40
C TYR A 60 2.02 7.87 11.31
N LEU A 61 3.09 7.98 10.52
CA LEU A 61 3.18 8.86 9.35
C LEU A 61 2.51 8.26 8.10
N ASN A 62 1.79 7.13 8.24
CA ASN A 62 1.15 6.37 7.16
C ASN A 62 2.11 5.79 6.11
N ILE A 63 3.40 5.62 6.43
CA ILE A 63 4.34 4.84 5.59
C ILE A 63 3.86 3.38 5.58
N GLY A 64 3.67 2.82 4.39
CA GLY A 64 3.01 1.52 4.15
C GLY A 64 1.53 1.62 3.75
N ARG A 65 0.87 2.77 3.93
CA ARG A 65 -0.46 3.06 3.31
C ARG A 65 -0.36 3.91 2.05
N LEU A 66 0.68 4.72 1.97
CA LEU A 66 0.97 5.63 0.87
C LEU A 66 2.44 5.41 0.43
N PRO A 67 2.76 5.63 -0.85
CA PRO A 67 4.14 5.64 -1.28
C PRO A 67 4.96 6.64 -0.47
N ALA A 68 6.15 6.26 -0.01
CA ALA A 68 6.98 7.04 0.89
C ALA A 68 7.36 8.40 0.30
N LEU A 69 7.54 8.46 -1.02
CA LEU A 69 7.78 9.72 -1.75
C LEU A 69 6.59 10.68 -1.60
N VAL A 70 5.36 10.19 -1.64
CA VAL A 70 4.14 11.00 -1.40
C VAL A 70 4.12 11.49 0.05
N VAL A 71 4.43 10.63 1.02
CA VAL A 71 4.49 11.03 2.44
C VAL A 71 5.57 12.11 2.68
N LEU A 72 6.75 11.95 2.06
CA LEU A 72 7.83 12.94 2.11
C LEU A 72 7.38 14.28 1.51
N CYS A 73 6.70 14.26 0.36
CA CYS A 73 6.14 15.44 -0.27
C CYS A 73 5.06 16.12 0.59
N LEU A 74 4.18 15.36 1.23
CA LEU A 74 3.19 15.89 2.16
C LEU A 74 3.87 16.54 3.37
N LEU A 75 4.89 15.90 3.94
CA LEU A 75 5.62 16.42 5.09
C LEU A 75 6.33 17.74 4.73
N ALA A 76 7.13 17.76 3.67
CA ALA A 76 7.83 18.97 3.24
C ALA A 76 6.85 20.07 2.77
N GLY A 77 5.77 19.69 2.07
CA GLY A 77 4.75 20.61 1.58
C GLY A 77 3.97 21.28 2.69
N PHE A 78 3.44 20.51 3.64
CA PHE A 78 2.74 21.05 4.81
C PHE A 78 3.68 21.85 5.70
N PHE A 79 4.93 21.40 5.91
CA PHE A 79 5.92 22.18 6.65
C PHE A 79 6.18 23.54 6.02
N GLY A 80 6.35 23.57 4.70
CA GLY A 80 6.51 24.81 3.95
C GLY A 80 5.30 25.74 4.06
N LEU A 81 4.10 25.21 3.81
CA LEU A 81 2.86 25.99 3.85
C LEU A 81 2.53 26.51 5.26
N ILE A 82 2.54 25.62 6.26
CA ILE A 82 2.26 25.97 7.64
C ILE A 82 3.31 26.94 8.17
N GLY A 83 4.59 26.73 7.85
CA GLY A 83 5.67 27.63 8.24
C GLY A 83 5.49 29.05 7.71
N ILE A 84 5.17 29.20 6.42
CA ILE A 84 4.89 30.51 5.82
C ILE A 84 3.65 31.15 6.45
N LEU A 85 2.56 30.40 6.62
CA LEU A 85 1.34 30.91 7.23
C LEU A 85 1.54 31.34 8.68
N LEU A 86 2.28 30.55 9.46
CA LEU A 86 2.58 30.85 10.86
C LEU A 86 3.47 32.10 10.97
N GLN A 87 4.50 32.19 10.12
CA GLN A 87 5.38 33.35 10.08
C GLN A 87 4.62 34.62 9.66
N HIS A 88 3.71 34.51 8.70
CA HIS A 88 2.84 35.61 8.29
C HIS A 88 1.89 36.04 9.43
N ALA A 89 1.30 35.10 10.15
CA ALA A 89 0.45 35.37 11.31
C ALA A 89 1.23 36.07 12.43
N CYS A 90 2.46 35.63 12.71
CA CYS A 90 3.33 36.29 13.69
C CYS A 90 3.60 37.75 13.31
N ILE A 91 3.88 38.03 12.03
CA ILE A 91 4.11 39.40 11.55
C ILE A 91 2.84 40.24 11.69
N MET A 92 1.66 39.70 11.41
CA MET A 92 0.40 40.44 11.56
C MET A 92 0.12 40.82 13.02
N VAL A 93 0.37 39.91 13.96
CA VAL A 93 0.08 40.12 15.39
C VAL A 93 1.16 40.94 16.10
N TRP A 94 2.43 40.61 15.87
CA TRP A 94 3.57 41.22 16.57
C TRP A 94 4.30 42.32 15.78
N GLN A 95 3.89 42.58 14.53
CA GLN A 95 4.55 43.53 13.62
C GLN A 95 6.05 43.23 13.39
N SER A 96 6.48 42.01 13.72
CA SER A 96 7.87 41.57 13.64
C SER A 96 7.94 40.07 13.33
N PRO A 97 8.88 39.61 12.49
CA PRO A 97 9.10 38.19 12.27
C PRO A 97 9.64 37.52 13.53
N LEU A 98 9.08 36.36 13.86
CA LEU A 98 9.57 35.56 14.98
C LEU A 98 10.81 34.76 14.56
N SER A 99 11.68 34.43 15.52
CA SER A 99 12.88 33.64 15.24
C SER A 99 12.50 32.24 14.76
N ASN A 100 13.16 31.79 13.70
CA ASN A 100 12.97 30.45 13.13
C ASN A 100 13.25 29.33 14.14
N LEU A 101 14.00 29.60 15.21
CA LEU A 101 14.24 28.64 16.28
C LEU A 101 12.94 28.17 16.97
N PHE A 102 11.91 29.03 17.02
CA PHE A 102 10.61 28.69 17.59
C PHE A 102 9.58 28.29 16.55
N VAL A 103 9.60 28.94 15.38
CA VAL A 103 8.57 28.73 14.35
C VAL A 103 8.75 27.38 13.67
N VAL A 104 10.00 26.93 13.44
CA VAL A 104 10.30 25.62 12.84
C VAL A 104 9.78 24.44 13.65
N PRO A 105 10.06 24.30 14.96
CA PRO A 105 9.53 23.16 15.72
C PRO A 105 7.99 23.21 15.84
N VAL A 106 7.39 24.40 15.95
CA VAL A 106 5.94 24.55 15.99
C VAL A 106 5.31 24.16 14.65
N SER A 107 5.85 24.62 13.52
CA SER A 107 5.36 24.25 12.20
C SER A 107 5.53 22.77 11.92
N LEU A 108 6.63 22.15 12.37
CA LEU A 108 6.88 20.72 12.25
C LEU A 108 5.86 19.90 13.06
N LEU A 109 5.52 20.32 14.28
CA LEU A 109 4.49 19.66 15.08
C LEU A 109 3.12 19.68 14.37
N PHE A 110 2.70 20.84 13.89
CA PHE A 110 1.44 20.96 13.13
C PHE A 110 1.47 20.17 11.82
N THR A 111 2.64 20.08 11.18
CA THR A 111 2.86 19.29 9.96
C THR A 111 2.62 17.81 10.21
N ILE A 112 3.19 17.23 11.28
CA ILE A 112 2.99 15.81 11.61
C ILE A 112 1.50 15.50 11.76
N ILE A 113 0.77 16.38 12.47
CA ILE A 113 -0.67 16.23 12.67
C ILE A 113 -1.42 16.32 11.33
N ALA A 114 -1.11 17.32 10.51
CA ALA A 114 -1.74 17.51 9.21
C ALA A 114 -1.49 16.33 8.25
N VAL A 115 -0.25 15.81 8.21
CA VAL A 115 0.12 14.64 7.41
C VAL A 115 -0.62 13.39 7.88
N HIS A 116 -0.76 13.18 9.19
CA HIS A 116 -1.47 12.02 9.73
C HIS A 116 -2.94 12.00 9.26
N TYR A 117 -3.65 13.12 9.41
CA TYR A 117 -5.06 13.21 8.99
C TYR A 117 -5.22 13.17 7.48
N THR A 118 -4.40 13.93 6.75
CA THR A 118 -4.46 13.95 5.27
C THR A 118 -4.13 12.58 4.70
N GLY A 119 -3.10 11.91 5.22
CA GLY A 119 -2.74 10.57 4.79
C GLY A 119 -3.84 9.54 5.02
N LYS A 120 -4.60 9.66 6.12
CA LYS A 120 -5.77 8.80 6.39
C LYS A 120 -6.92 9.04 5.41
N ILE A 121 -7.11 10.28 4.93
CA ILE A 121 -8.14 10.63 3.95
C ILE A 121 -7.73 10.19 2.54
N VAL A 122 -6.45 10.29 2.21
CA VAL A 122 -5.91 9.97 0.87
C VAL A 122 -5.65 8.48 0.69
N ALA A 123 -5.29 7.76 1.76
CA ALA A 123 -4.96 6.33 1.69
C ALA A 123 -6.03 5.44 1.02
N PRO A 124 -7.35 5.64 1.23
CA PRO A 124 -8.38 4.86 0.53
C PRO A 124 -8.46 5.12 -0.98
N TRP A 125 -7.93 6.25 -1.47
CA TRP A 125 -8.01 6.66 -2.87
C TRP A 125 -6.83 6.15 -3.70
N ILE A 126 -5.73 5.79 -3.06
CA ILE A 126 -4.60 5.17 -3.72
C ILE A 126 -4.92 3.68 -3.84
N PRO A 127 -5.12 3.15 -5.06
CA PRO A 127 -5.18 1.72 -5.25
C PRO A 127 -3.84 1.18 -4.79
N ARG A 128 -3.86 0.42 -3.71
CA ARG A 128 -2.70 -0.39 -3.39
C ARG A 128 -2.55 -1.38 -4.52
N ASP A 129 -1.37 -1.42 -5.11
CA ASP A 129 -0.93 -2.58 -5.86
C ASP A 129 -0.85 -3.73 -4.85
N HIS A 130 -2.01 -4.30 -4.53
CA HIS A 130 -2.10 -5.71 -4.26
C HIS A 130 -1.64 -6.33 -5.56
N SER A 131 -0.31 -6.53 -5.68
CA SER A 131 0.22 -7.55 -6.55
C SER A 131 -0.72 -8.72 -6.36
N SER A 132 -1.41 -9.10 -7.43
CA SER A 132 -2.39 -10.18 -7.45
C SER A 132 -1.70 -11.53 -7.26
N ALA A 133 -0.57 -11.56 -6.54
CA ALA A 133 -0.19 -12.67 -5.71
C ALA A 133 -1.20 -12.75 -4.55
N ILE A 134 -2.40 -13.22 -4.87
CA ILE A 134 -3.19 -13.99 -3.90
C ILE A 134 -2.16 -14.94 -3.28
N THR A 135 -1.89 -14.76 -1.99
CA THR A 135 -1.01 -15.67 -1.25
C THR A 135 -1.55 -17.05 -1.53
N GLU A 136 -0.72 -17.96 -2.05
CA GLU A 136 -1.18 -19.26 -2.60
C GLU A 136 -1.89 -20.13 -1.53
N GLU A 137 -1.82 -19.69 -0.27
CA GLU A 137 -2.50 -20.17 0.93
C GLU A 137 -3.98 -19.72 1.03
N GLU A 138 -4.37 -18.62 0.39
CA GLU A 138 -5.74 -18.05 0.44
C GLU A 138 -6.75 -18.87 -0.38
N TYR A 139 -6.27 -19.72 -1.30
CA TYR A 139 -7.10 -20.72 -1.96
C TYR A 139 -7.50 -21.86 -1.01
N ILE A 140 -6.72 -22.11 0.05
CA ILE A 140 -7.03 -23.17 1.02
C ILE A 140 -8.25 -22.75 1.84
N GLY A 141 -9.25 -23.62 1.91
CA GLY A 141 -10.55 -23.35 2.53
C GLY A 141 -11.55 -22.67 1.59
N SER A 142 -11.17 -22.35 0.34
CA SER A 142 -12.10 -21.82 -0.65
C SER A 142 -12.81 -22.92 -1.44
N MET A 143 -14.02 -22.62 -1.87
CA MET A 143 -14.84 -23.49 -2.71
C MET A 143 -14.49 -23.30 -4.20
N ALA A 144 -14.46 -24.40 -4.94
CA ALA A 144 -14.26 -24.41 -6.38
C ALA A 144 -15.26 -25.33 -7.07
N LEU A 145 -15.60 -25.01 -8.31
CA LEU A 145 -16.48 -25.80 -9.17
C LEU A 145 -15.64 -26.58 -10.19
N ILE A 146 -15.79 -27.88 -10.25
CA ILE A 146 -15.09 -28.72 -11.22
C ILE A 146 -15.63 -28.46 -12.63
N THR A 147 -14.76 -28.05 -13.56
CA THR A 147 -15.10 -27.81 -14.96
C THR A 147 -14.60 -28.92 -15.89
N GLY A 148 -13.56 -29.65 -15.46
CA GLY A 148 -13.03 -30.82 -16.14
C GLY A 148 -13.95 -32.04 -16.13
N HIS A 149 -13.64 -33.04 -16.96
CA HIS A 149 -14.49 -34.23 -17.13
C HIS A 149 -14.46 -35.16 -15.91
N GLN A 150 -13.26 -35.51 -15.44
CA GLN A 150 -13.07 -36.34 -14.26
C GLN A 150 -11.70 -36.05 -13.63
N ALA A 151 -11.63 -35.98 -12.31
CA ALA A 151 -10.38 -36.05 -11.56
C ALA A 151 -10.35 -37.29 -10.69
N THR A 152 -9.16 -37.89 -10.58
CA THR A 152 -8.84 -39.00 -9.67
C THR A 152 -7.50 -38.72 -9.01
N SER A 153 -7.16 -39.42 -7.93
CA SER A 153 -5.82 -39.37 -7.35
C SER A 153 -4.75 -39.59 -8.44
N GLY A 154 -3.74 -38.71 -8.48
CA GLY A 154 -2.69 -38.65 -9.50
C GLY A 154 -3.07 -37.98 -10.84
N ASN A 155 -4.37 -37.80 -11.13
CA ASN A 155 -4.88 -37.21 -12.36
C ASN A 155 -5.81 -36.02 -12.04
N PRO A 156 -5.26 -34.82 -11.82
CA PRO A 156 -6.06 -33.65 -11.49
C PRO A 156 -6.85 -33.14 -12.70
N CYS A 157 -7.92 -32.40 -12.44
CA CYS A 157 -8.71 -31.73 -13.48
C CYS A 157 -8.91 -30.25 -13.16
N GLU A 158 -9.30 -29.47 -14.16
CA GLU A 158 -9.55 -28.04 -13.97
C GLU A 158 -10.79 -27.79 -13.11
N GLY A 159 -10.60 -26.94 -12.10
CA GLY A 159 -11.65 -26.35 -11.29
C GLY A 159 -11.62 -24.83 -11.37
N LYS A 160 -12.80 -24.24 -11.31
CA LYS A 160 -13.06 -22.81 -11.33
C LYS A 160 -13.32 -22.32 -9.90
N LEU A 161 -12.41 -21.52 -9.37
CA LEU A 161 -12.58 -20.77 -8.13
C LEU A 161 -13.01 -19.34 -8.46
N THR A 162 -13.97 -18.80 -7.71
CA THR A 162 -14.37 -17.39 -7.81
C THR A 162 -14.01 -16.72 -6.50
N ASP A 163 -13.16 -15.70 -6.55
CA ASP A 163 -12.73 -15.00 -5.34
C ASP A 163 -13.78 -14.00 -4.81
N GLN A 164 -13.49 -13.39 -3.67
CA GLN A 164 -14.35 -12.39 -3.02
C GLN A 164 -14.58 -11.11 -3.86
N PHE A 165 -13.75 -10.87 -4.88
CA PHE A 165 -13.86 -9.74 -5.80
C PHE A 165 -14.53 -10.14 -7.14
N GLY A 166 -14.97 -11.40 -7.28
CA GLY A 166 -15.62 -11.92 -8.47
C GLY A 166 -14.67 -12.29 -9.61
N GLN A 167 -13.35 -12.33 -9.38
CA GLN A 167 -12.41 -12.83 -10.39
C GLN A 167 -12.38 -14.36 -10.40
N ILE A 168 -12.14 -14.90 -11.59
CA ILE A 168 -12.17 -16.34 -11.84
C ILE A 168 -10.73 -16.85 -11.94
N HIS A 169 -10.41 -17.85 -11.11
CA HIS A 169 -9.12 -18.53 -11.09
C HIS A 169 -9.31 -20.00 -11.48
N TYR A 170 -8.53 -20.48 -12.45
CA TYR A 170 -8.54 -21.89 -12.86
C TYR A 170 -7.36 -22.62 -12.22
N LEU A 171 -7.66 -23.67 -11.46
CA LEU A 171 -6.70 -24.44 -10.68
C LEU A 171 -6.84 -25.93 -11.01
N LEU A 172 -5.76 -26.71 -10.89
CA LEU A 172 -5.83 -28.16 -11.03
C LEU A 172 -6.17 -28.78 -9.67
N LEU A 173 -7.33 -29.44 -9.60
CA LEU A 173 -7.87 -30.02 -8.38
C LEU A 173 -7.81 -31.55 -8.46
N GLU A 174 -7.29 -32.14 -7.39
CA GLU A 174 -7.09 -33.58 -7.22
C GLU A 174 -7.86 -34.07 -5.99
N PRO A 175 -8.63 -35.16 -6.08
CA PRO A 175 -9.25 -35.80 -4.93
C PRO A 175 -8.25 -36.67 -4.16
N GLU A 176 -8.57 -36.99 -2.90
CA GLU A 176 -7.88 -38.05 -2.15
C GLU A 176 -8.06 -39.44 -2.79
N GLU A 177 -7.17 -40.37 -2.44
CA GLU A 177 -7.24 -41.77 -2.88
C GLU A 177 -8.63 -42.39 -2.63
N GLY A 178 -9.17 -43.05 -3.66
CA GLY A 178 -10.48 -43.69 -3.60
C GLY A 178 -11.68 -42.76 -3.88
N LYS A 179 -11.46 -41.45 -4.05
CA LYS A 179 -12.50 -40.48 -4.46
C LYS A 179 -12.29 -40.07 -5.92
N PHE A 180 -13.37 -39.61 -6.56
CA PHE A 180 -13.34 -39.02 -7.89
C PHE A 180 -14.24 -37.80 -7.93
N PHE A 181 -13.86 -36.83 -8.76
CA PHE A 181 -14.69 -35.66 -9.05
C PHE A 181 -15.16 -35.69 -10.49
N THR A 182 -16.33 -35.13 -10.73
CA THR A 182 -16.97 -35.00 -12.03
C THR A 182 -17.35 -33.55 -12.31
N LYS A 183 -17.60 -33.24 -13.57
CA LYS A 183 -17.99 -31.89 -14.00
C LYS A 183 -19.23 -31.40 -13.24
N GLY A 184 -19.12 -30.22 -12.65
CA GLY A 184 -20.18 -29.58 -11.87
C GLY A 184 -20.10 -29.84 -10.36
N ASP A 185 -19.21 -30.73 -9.92
CA ASP A 185 -19.01 -30.96 -8.49
C ASP A 185 -18.43 -29.73 -7.81
N LYS A 186 -18.92 -29.46 -6.60
CA LYS A 186 -18.40 -28.41 -5.73
C LYS A 186 -17.43 -29.06 -4.75
N VAL A 187 -16.22 -28.54 -4.72
CA VAL A 187 -15.14 -29.09 -3.92
C VAL A 187 -14.50 -28.00 -3.07
N LEU A 188 -14.03 -28.38 -1.89
CA LEU A 188 -13.31 -27.53 -0.96
C LEU A 188 -11.82 -27.81 -1.13
N ILE A 189 -11.02 -26.77 -1.34
CA ILE A 189 -9.56 -26.89 -1.44
C ILE A 189 -8.99 -27.06 -0.03
N ILE A 190 -8.27 -28.15 0.23
CA ILE A 190 -7.76 -28.49 1.56
C ILE A 190 -6.27 -28.19 1.69
N CYS A 191 -5.49 -28.58 0.70
CA CYS A 191 -4.04 -28.38 0.75
C CYS A 191 -3.46 -28.24 -0.64
N ARG A 192 -2.24 -27.71 -0.69
CA ARG A 192 -1.47 -27.56 -1.92
C ARG A 192 -0.58 -28.77 -2.12
N LEU A 193 -0.61 -29.35 -3.31
CA LEU A 193 0.29 -30.42 -3.73
C LEU A 193 1.51 -29.87 -4.49
N SER A 194 1.31 -28.85 -5.33
CA SER A 194 2.39 -28.20 -6.10
C SER A 194 2.04 -26.77 -6.49
N ALA A 195 2.86 -26.14 -7.35
CA ALA A 195 2.63 -24.78 -7.83
C ALA A 195 1.23 -24.56 -8.44
N THR A 196 0.71 -25.56 -9.14
CA THR A 196 -0.57 -25.47 -9.88
C THR A 196 -1.60 -26.50 -9.44
N ARG A 197 -1.22 -27.46 -8.57
CA ARG A 197 -2.07 -28.58 -8.14
C ARG A 197 -2.45 -28.47 -6.68
N TYR A 198 -3.72 -28.71 -6.40
CA TYR A 198 -4.30 -28.66 -5.06
C TYR A 198 -5.11 -29.91 -4.78
N LEU A 199 -5.03 -30.39 -3.55
CA LEU A 199 -5.91 -31.42 -3.02
C LEU A 199 -7.23 -30.76 -2.63
N ALA A 200 -8.32 -31.36 -3.07
CA ALA A 200 -9.66 -30.94 -2.71
C ALA A 200 -10.49 -32.12 -2.18
N GLU A 201 -11.55 -31.81 -1.46
CA GLU A 201 -12.55 -32.78 -1.00
C GLU A 201 -13.95 -32.34 -1.42
N ASN A 202 -14.87 -33.29 -1.50
CA ASN A 202 -16.28 -32.98 -1.73
C ASN A 202 -16.80 -32.00 -0.68
N ASN A 203 -17.60 -31.04 -1.12
CA ASN A 203 -18.17 -30.03 -0.26
C ASN A 203 -18.82 -30.63 1.01
N PRO A 204 -18.28 -30.38 2.21
CA PRO A 204 -18.88 -30.86 3.45
C PRO A 204 -20.16 -30.09 3.81
N TRP A 205 -20.41 -28.92 3.20
CA TRP A 205 -21.55 -28.06 3.46
C TRP A 205 -22.40 -27.81 2.20
N PRO A 206 -23.43 -28.64 1.94
CA PRO A 206 -24.23 -28.54 0.70
C PRO A 206 -25.00 -27.21 0.54
N GLN A 207 -25.04 -26.37 1.58
CA GLN A 207 -25.75 -25.09 1.61
C GLN A 207 -24.88 -23.88 1.18
N ILE A 208 -23.56 -24.02 1.07
CA ILE A 208 -22.64 -22.92 0.75
C ILE A 208 -22.16 -23.07 -0.70
N LEU A 209 -22.06 -21.92 -1.39
CA LEU A 209 -21.75 -21.76 -2.81
C LEU A 209 -20.44 -21.02 -2.98
#